data_AF-A0A1V5BY88-F1
#
_entry.id   AF-A0A1V5BY88-F1
#
_cell.length_a   1.000
_cell.length_b   1.000
_cell.length_c   1.000
_cell.angle_alpha   90.00
_cell.angle_beta   90.00
_cell.angle_gamma   90.00
#
_symmetry.space_group_name_H-M   'P 1'
#
loop_
_entity.id
_entity.type
_entity.pdbx_description
1 polymer ?
#
loop_
_entity_poly.entity_id
_entity_poly.type
_entity_poly.pdbx_seq_one_letter_code
_entity_poly.pdbx_strand_id
1 'polypeptide(L)'
;MNFGSRLRQIRESQMLSTSKLSKQSGLSQSFIWRIESGEKQPTLETLRKLSQGLGMSLGELLGEELLSEPESLKINRIIGNIRKLPSEQVDALDLFIASLSTGYAAGENPLTLQAIKLNHSAEDGFEIEVVFSANVSAIMDHRIPDGTQRNMAGFHLFDEGMKELPIDVIPGNKRMLGRKAERTFVVRPRTRLNDGRAYKLNISRLLQANNYKYLKENHTIMFSTHEIIDITPFNKKLCGDYLSFALDSSNIAPGDENIPVNMDIKLTFSNNVITDTVRDHNMQCFSLENSKKQPVEIDVIMAEPGDSSEKKKEIIIHPKHGLQSNTVYVLTISENLQAGNQKLLGTDKIITFTTGGASINGTGEQDCSSIA
;
A
#
# COMPACT_ATOMS: atom_id res chain seq x y z
N MET A 1 -24.64 -42.08 11.42
CA MET A 1 -24.58 -43.56 11.32
C MET A 1 -24.50 -44.13 12.73
N ASN A 2 -25.17 -45.25 13.02
CA ASN A 2 -25.03 -45.94 14.32
C ASN A 2 -23.79 -46.86 14.27
N PHE A 3 -23.09 -47.05 15.39
CA PHE A 3 -21.91 -47.92 15.49
C PHE A 3 -22.15 -49.32 14.91
N GLY A 4 -23.32 -49.92 15.19
CA GLY A 4 -23.67 -51.25 14.67
C GLY A 4 -23.66 -51.35 13.14
N SER A 5 -24.23 -50.34 12.45
CA SER A 5 -24.22 -50.31 10.99
C SER A 5 -22.83 -50.12 10.41
N ARG A 6 -21.98 -49.33 11.08
CA ARG A 6 -20.57 -49.13 10.67
C ARG A 6 -19.75 -50.41 10.85
N LEU A 7 -19.89 -51.08 11.99
CA LEU A 7 -19.23 -52.36 12.26
C LEU A 7 -19.57 -53.39 11.17
N ARG A 8 -20.85 -53.47 10.79
CA ARG A 8 -21.30 -54.33 9.69
C ARG A 8 -20.68 -53.97 8.35
N GLN A 9 -20.66 -52.68 8.00
CA GLN A 9 -20.03 -52.19 6.76
C GLN A 9 -18.54 -52.52 6.69
N ILE A 10 -17.79 -52.27 7.78
CA ILE A 10 -16.36 -52.60 7.85
C ILE A 10 -16.16 -54.11 7.68
N ARG A 11 -16.91 -54.93 8.41
CA ARG A 11 -16.83 -56.39 8.31
C ARG A 11 -17.10 -56.87 6.88
N GLU A 12 -18.15 -56.36 6.24
CA GLU A 12 -18.52 -56.73 4.87
C GLU A 12 -17.49 -56.23 3.84
N SER A 13 -16.91 -55.05 4.03
CA SER A 13 -15.83 -54.50 3.17
C SER A 13 -14.56 -55.35 3.19
N GLN A 14 -14.27 -56.00 4.33
CA GLN A 14 -13.15 -56.94 4.46
C GLN A 14 -13.53 -58.39 4.06
N MET A 15 -14.72 -58.59 3.48
CA MET A 15 -15.25 -59.91 3.11
C MET A 15 -15.26 -60.92 4.27
N LEU A 16 -15.50 -60.44 5.51
CA LEU A 16 -15.58 -61.29 6.70
C LEU A 16 -17.03 -61.69 6.96
N SER A 17 -17.28 -62.96 7.23
CA SER A 17 -18.56 -63.40 7.79
C SER A 17 -18.59 -63.11 9.30
N THR A 18 -19.78 -63.03 9.90
CA THR A 18 -19.91 -62.88 11.36
C THR A 18 -19.26 -64.03 12.13
N SER A 19 -19.26 -65.25 11.55
CA SER A 19 -18.53 -66.40 12.10
C SER A 19 -17.01 -66.23 12.04
N LYS A 20 -16.49 -65.63 10.96
CA LYS A 20 -15.05 -65.37 10.80
C LYS A 20 -14.58 -64.29 11.77
N LEU A 21 -15.32 -63.19 11.90
CA LEU A 21 -15.04 -62.14 12.89
C LEU A 21 -15.17 -62.65 14.33
N SER A 22 -16.11 -63.56 14.60
CA SER A 22 -16.25 -64.23 15.89
C SER A 22 -14.97 -64.96 16.29
N LYS A 23 -14.39 -65.75 15.38
CA LYS A 23 -13.13 -66.46 15.62
C LYS A 23 -11.96 -65.51 15.85
N GLN A 24 -11.90 -64.39 15.12
CA GLN A 24 -10.79 -63.44 15.19
C GLN A 24 -10.85 -62.52 16.43
N SER A 25 -12.05 -62.13 16.86
CA SER A 25 -12.25 -61.24 18.02
C SER A 25 -12.41 -62.00 19.34
N GLY A 26 -12.62 -63.32 19.30
CA GLY A 26 -12.96 -64.13 20.49
C GLY A 26 -14.34 -63.83 21.07
N LEU A 27 -15.22 -63.16 20.32
CA LEU A 27 -16.61 -62.88 20.69
C LEU A 27 -17.55 -63.88 20.01
N SER A 28 -18.71 -64.18 20.59
CA SER A 28 -19.67 -65.09 19.96
C SER A 28 -20.36 -64.46 18.75
N GLN A 29 -20.67 -65.26 17.72
CA GLN A 29 -21.32 -64.81 16.49
C GLN A 29 -22.65 -64.10 16.77
N SER A 30 -23.47 -64.64 17.68
CA SER A 30 -24.75 -64.03 18.08
C SER A 30 -24.56 -62.68 18.77
N PHE A 31 -23.48 -62.51 19.53
CA PHE A 31 -23.17 -61.25 20.22
C PHE A 31 -22.73 -60.17 19.22
N ILE A 32 -21.90 -60.53 18.23
CA ILE A 32 -21.53 -59.62 17.14
C ILE A 32 -22.77 -59.19 16.36
N TRP A 33 -23.68 -60.12 16.04
CA TRP A 33 -24.92 -59.80 15.34
C TRP A 33 -25.79 -58.81 16.13
N ARG A 34 -25.95 -59.01 17.45
CA ARG A 34 -26.70 -58.10 18.32
C ARG A 34 -26.09 -56.69 18.39
N ILE A 35 -24.78 -56.58 18.24
CA ILE A 35 -24.09 -55.29 18.15
C ILE A 35 -24.33 -54.67 16.77
N GLU A 36 -24.19 -55.44 15.68
CA GLU A 36 -24.43 -54.97 14.31
C GLU A 36 -25.87 -54.53 14.07
N SER A 37 -26.86 -55.18 14.70
CA SER A 37 -28.27 -54.81 14.63
C SER A 37 -28.66 -53.64 15.54
N GLY A 38 -27.74 -53.20 16.41
CA GLY A 38 -28.00 -52.15 17.39
C GLY A 38 -28.80 -52.60 18.63
N GLU A 39 -29.10 -53.90 18.76
CA GLU A 39 -29.82 -54.47 19.92
C GLU A 39 -28.99 -54.37 21.21
N LYS A 40 -27.65 -54.37 21.09
CA LYS A 40 -26.75 -54.27 22.25
C LYS A 40 -25.59 -53.32 22.02
N GLN A 41 -25.34 -52.45 22.99
CA GLN A 41 -24.17 -51.59 22.98
C GLN A 41 -22.92 -52.34 23.50
N PRO A 42 -21.78 -52.24 22.81
CA PRO A 42 -20.54 -52.87 23.23
C PRO A 42 -19.89 -52.10 24.39
N THR A 43 -19.21 -52.81 25.29
CA THR A 43 -18.32 -52.20 26.29
C THR A 43 -16.98 -51.83 25.66
N LEU A 44 -16.16 -51.02 26.34
CA LEU A 44 -14.79 -50.70 25.91
C LEU A 44 -13.95 -51.97 25.62
N GLU A 45 -14.06 -52.98 26.49
CA GLU A 45 -13.37 -54.26 26.30
C GLU A 45 -13.87 -55.02 25.07
N THR A 46 -15.17 -54.96 24.81
CA THR A 46 -15.76 -55.53 23.59
C THR A 46 -15.25 -54.82 22.34
N LEU A 47 -15.16 -53.49 22.38
CA LEU A 47 -14.64 -52.69 21.28
C LEU A 47 -13.16 -52.99 20.99
N ARG A 48 -12.34 -53.22 22.03
CA ARG A 48 -10.94 -53.65 21.89
C ARG A 48 -10.83 -55.02 21.21
N LYS A 49 -11.68 -55.97 21.59
CA LYS A 49 -11.72 -57.30 20.95
C LYS A 49 -12.18 -57.24 19.49
N LEU A 50 -13.17 -56.41 19.19
CA LEU A 50 -13.64 -56.19 17.82
C LEU A 50 -12.56 -55.54 16.94
N SER A 51 -11.90 -54.49 17.43
CA SER A 51 -10.83 -53.80 16.70
C SER A 51 -9.63 -54.72 16.46
N GLN A 52 -9.20 -55.49 17.46
CA GLN A 52 -8.18 -56.53 17.30
C GLN A 52 -8.59 -57.60 16.29
N GLY A 53 -9.82 -58.08 16.35
CA GLY A 53 -10.33 -59.10 15.41
C GLY A 53 -10.46 -58.60 13.96
N LEU A 54 -10.64 -57.29 13.77
CA LEU A 54 -10.68 -56.62 12.48
C LEU A 54 -9.30 -56.13 12.00
N GLY A 55 -8.26 -56.31 12.82
CA GLY A 55 -6.90 -55.88 12.50
C GLY A 55 -6.72 -54.36 12.41
N MET A 56 -7.51 -53.59 13.16
CA MET A 56 -7.49 -52.13 13.15
C MET A 56 -7.42 -51.56 14.56
N SER A 57 -7.13 -50.27 14.66
CA SER A 57 -7.17 -49.52 15.91
C SER A 57 -8.61 -49.28 16.38
N LEU A 58 -8.75 -48.96 17.67
CA LEU A 58 -10.05 -48.61 18.25
C LEU A 58 -10.62 -47.31 17.65
N GLY A 59 -9.76 -46.35 17.29
CA GLY A 59 -10.16 -45.08 16.67
C GLY A 59 -10.75 -45.28 15.26
N GLU A 60 -10.08 -46.08 14.43
CA GLU A 60 -10.56 -46.45 13.08
C GLU A 60 -11.94 -47.14 13.15
N LEU A 61 -12.11 -48.05 14.11
CA LEU A 61 -13.37 -48.76 14.32
C LEU A 61 -14.51 -47.82 14.73
N LEU A 62 -14.24 -46.88 15.65
CA LEU A 62 -15.22 -45.90 16.12
C LEU A 62 -15.52 -44.79 15.11
N GLY A 63 -14.76 -44.72 14.02
CA GLY A 63 -14.96 -43.73 12.98
C GLY A 63 -14.41 -42.37 13.35
N GLU A 64 -13.21 -42.31 13.90
CA GLU A 64 -12.33 -41.12 13.91
C GLU A 64 -11.90 -40.72 12.47
N GLU A 65 -12.84 -40.79 11.52
CA GLU A 65 -12.68 -40.52 10.09
C GLU A 65 -13.69 -39.44 9.67
N LEU A 66 -13.84 -38.42 10.53
CA LEU A 66 -14.44 -37.12 10.20
C LEU A 66 -13.50 -35.95 10.50
N LEU A 67 -12.25 -36.24 10.86
CA LEU A 67 -11.16 -35.30 10.79
C LEU A 67 -10.06 -36.00 10.00
N SER A 68 -10.20 -36.06 8.68
CA SER A 68 -9.10 -36.40 7.80
C SER A 68 -8.04 -35.31 7.92
N GLU A 69 -7.31 -35.27 9.04
CA GLU A 69 -6.04 -34.59 9.06
C GLU A 69 -5.10 -35.37 8.15
N PRO A 70 -4.34 -34.70 7.27
CA PRO A 70 -3.42 -35.40 6.39
C PRO A 70 -2.42 -36.19 7.23
N GLU A 71 -2.43 -37.52 7.16
CA GLU A 71 -1.42 -38.37 7.80
C GLU A 71 -0.07 -38.23 7.07
N SER A 72 0.62 -37.12 7.34
CA SER A 72 1.99 -36.92 6.90
C SER A 72 2.93 -37.36 8.02
N LEU A 73 3.91 -38.21 7.70
CA LEU A 73 5.07 -38.45 8.59
C LEU A 73 5.72 -37.14 9.07
N LYS A 74 5.60 -36.07 8.27
CA LYS A 74 6.05 -34.72 8.64
C LYS A 74 5.22 -34.12 9.77
N ILE A 75 3.91 -34.34 9.80
CA ILE A 75 3.00 -33.83 10.86
C ILE A 75 3.30 -34.53 12.18
N ASN A 76 3.45 -35.86 12.17
CA ASN A 76 3.85 -36.60 13.37
C ASN A 76 5.20 -36.13 13.93
N ARG A 77 6.16 -35.80 13.05
CA ARG A 77 7.44 -35.19 13.46
C ARG A 77 7.26 -33.80 14.06
N ILE A 78 6.40 -32.97 13.48
CA ILE A 78 6.09 -31.63 13.99
C ILE A 78 5.46 -31.72 15.38
N ILE A 79 4.44 -32.56 15.57
CA ILE A 79 3.79 -32.78 16.87
C ILE A 79 4.83 -33.23 17.92
N GLY A 80 5.74 -34.13 17.54
CA GLY A 80 6.83 -34.58 18.41
C GLY A 80 7.80 -33.45 18.82
N ASN A 81 8.04 -32.48 17.94
CA ASN A 81 8.85 -31.30 18.25
C ASN A 81 8.10 -30.31 19.14
N ILE A 82 6.81 -30.09 18.89
CA ILE A 82 5.96 -29.16 19.66
C ILE A 82 5.91 -29.58 21.13
N ARG A 83 5.77 -30.88 21.41
CA ARG A 83 5.75 -31.43 22.78
C ARG A 83 7.02 -31.16 23.59
N LYS A 84 8.13 -30.79 22.94
CA LYS A 84 9.41 -30.49 23.58
C LYS A 84 9.63 -28.99 23.81
N LEU A 85 8.73 -28.14 23.31
CA LEU A 85 8.84 -26.69 23.45
C LEU A 85 8.36 -26.23 24.85
N PRO A 86 8.94 -25.16 25.41
CA PRO A 86 8.38 -24.44 26.55
C PRO A 86 6.98 -23.89 26.23
N SER A 87 6.13 -23.75 27.25
CA SER A 87 4.74 -23.28 27.09
C SER A 87 4.63 -21.96 26.32
N GLU A 88 5.51 -21.00 26.61
CA GLU A 88 5.57 -19.69 25.93
C GLU A 88 5.80 -19.83 24.41
N GLN A 89 6.57 -20.83 23.98
CA GLN A 89 6.83 -21.11 22.57
C GLN A 89 5.70 -21.91 21.92
N VAL A 90 5.00 -22.73 22.71
CA VAL A 90 3.77 -23.40 22.27
C VAL A 90 2.66 -22.37 22.04
N ASP A 91 2.51 -21.37 22.91
CA ASP A 91 1.52 -20.29 22.74
C ASP A 91 1.79 -19.45 21.49
N ALA A 92 3.06 -19.10 21.23
CA ALA A 92 3.48 -18.40 20.02
C ALA A 92 3.20 -19.22 18.76
N LEU A 93 3.39 -20.54 18.84
CA LEU A 93 3.10 -21.46 17.74
C LEU A 93 1.61 -21.66 17.52
N ASP A 94 0.80 -21.72 18.58
CA ASP A 94 -0.66 -21.81 18.50
C ASP A 94 -1.23 -20.55 17.83
N LEU A 95 -0.75 -19.37 18.21
CA LEU A 95 -1.05 -18.10 17.54
C LEU A 95 -0.65 -18.10 16.05
N PHE A 96 0.50 -18.67 15.71
CA PHE A 96 0.94 -18.80 14.32
C PHE A 96 0.08 -19.78 13.53
N ILE A 97 -0.24 -20.95 14.08
CA ILE A 97 -1.10 -21.95 13.45
C ILE A 97 -2.52 -21.40 13.29
N ALA A 98 -3.06 -20.70 14.30
CA ALA A 98 -4.32 -19.98 14.20
C ALA A 98 -4.30 -18.97 13.05
N SER A 99 -3.18 -18.24 12.87
CA SER A 99 -3.01 -17.32 11.73
C SER A 99 -3.03 -18.03 10.36
N LEU A 100 -2.55 -19.28 10.30
CA LEU A 100 -2.58 -20.11 9.10
C LEU A 100 -3.97 -20.71 8.84
N SER A 101 -4.71 -21.10 9.88
CA SER A 101 -6.07 -21.64 9.79
C SER A 101 -7.11 -20.57 9.41
N THR A 102 -6.89 -19.32 9.81
CA THR A 102 -7.62 -18.15 9.28
C THR A 102 -7.16 -17.72 7.87
N GLY A 103 -6.13 -18.38 7.33
CA GLY A 103 -5.37 -18.00 6.15
C GLY A 103 -5.99 -18.33 4.79
N TYR A 104 -7.29 -18.62 4.71
CA TYR A 104 -8.03 -18.46 3.44
C TYR A 104 -8.73 -17.09 3.30
N ALA A 105 -8.65 -16.24 4.32
CA ALA A 105 -8.98 -14.82 4.20
C ALA A 105 -7.72 -13.97 4.43
N ALA A 106 -6.89 -13.86 3.40
CA ALA A 106 -6.02 -12.70 3.25
C ALA A 106 -6.90 -11.44 3.17
N GLY A 107 -7.30 -10.88 4.32
CA GLY A 107 -7.87 -9.54 4.39
C GLY A 107 -9.19 -9.41 5.11
N GLU A 108 -9.15 -9.30 6.44
CA GLU A 108 -10.09 -8.41 7.11
C GLU A 108 -9.43 -7.14 7.66
N ASN A 109 -8.10 -7.09 7.93
CA ASN A 109 -7.41 -5.82 8.24
C ASN A 109 -5.87 -5.92 8.14
N PRO A 110 -5.27 -5.86 6.94
CA PRO A 110 -3.81 -5.81 6.78
C PRO A 110 -3.20 -4.58 7.47
N LEU A 111 -1.90 -4.65 7.80
CA LEU A 111 -1.17 -3.43 8.13
C LEU A 111 -1.14 -2.57 6.87
N THR A 112 -1.45 -1.29 7.01
CA THR A 112 -1.43 -0.35 5.90
C THR A 112 -0.71 0.92 6.34
N LEU A 113 -0.02 1.53 5.39
CA LEU A 113 0.44 2.90 5.56
C LEU A 113 -0.79 3.83 5.63
N GLN A 114 -0.74 4.82 6.52
CA GLN A 114 -1.78 5.85 6.70
C GLN A 114 -1.31 7.26 6.36
N ALA A 115 -0.04 7.58 6.60
CA ALA A 115 0.52 8.87 6.23
C ALA A 115 2.04 8.76 6.04
N ILE A 116 2.59 9.63 5.20
CA ILE A 116 4.03 9.85 5.04
C ILE A 116 4.25 11.36 5.13
N LYS A 117 5.23 11.80 5.92
CA LYS A 117 5.60 13.22 6.04
C LYS A 117 7.10 13.40 5.87
N LEU A 118 7.47 14.44 5.12
CA LEU A 118 8.86 14.87 4.99
C LEU A 118 9.06 16.07 5.92
N ASN A 119 9.96 15.94 6.89
CA ASN A 119 10.22 16.97 7.89
C ASN A 119 11.64 17.50 7.73
N HIS A 120 11.76 18.81 7.94
CA HIS A 120 13.05 19.52 8.02
C HIS A 120 13.18 20.15 9.39
N SER A 121 13.98 19.54 10.26
CA SER A 121 14.36 20.15 11.53
C SER A 121 15.67 20.90 11.37
N ALA A 122 15.73 22.13 11.87
CA ALA A 122 16.96 22.91 11.93
C ALA A 122 18.04 22.26 12.82
N GLU A 123 17.64 21.42 13.79
CA GLU A 123 18.54 20.77 14.75
C GLU A 123 18.84 19.29 14.40
N ASP A 124 17.86 18.56 13.84
CA ASP A 124 17.94 17.09 13.63
C ASP A 124 18.16 16.65 12.17
N GLY A 125 18.08 17.58 11.21
CA GLY A 125 18.24 17.29 9.79
C GLY A 125 16.94 16.86 9.10
N PHE A 126 17.07 16.15 7.98
CA PHE A 126 15.95 15.65 7.17
C PHE A 126 15.39 14.35 7.76
N GLU A 127 14.07 14.24 7.87
CA GLU A 127 13.40 13.07 8.43
C GLU A 127 12.17 12.68 7.61
N ILE A 128 11.89 11.38 7.58
CA ILE A 128 10.71 10.81 6.94
C ILE A 128 9.88 10.13 8.01
N GLU A 129 8.72 10.69 8.33
CA GLU A 129 7.75 10.05 9.21
C GLU A 129 6.84 9.13 8.41
N VAL A 130 6.71 7.88 8.85
CA VAL A 130 5.85 6.87 8.24
C VAL A 130 4.86 6.35 9.29
N VAL A 131 3.57 6.59 9.06
CA VAL A 131 2.47 6.25 9.98
C VAL A 131 1.72 5.03 9.47
N PHE A 132 1.44 4.08 10.37
CA PHE A 132 0.77 2.82 10.06
C PHE A 132 -0.62 2.71 10.70
N SER A 133 -1.44 1.77 10.20
CA SER A 133 -2.81 1.52 10.68
C SER A 133 -2.88 0.82 12.04
N ALA A 134 -1.77 0.27 12.52
CA ALA A 134 -1.66 -0.38 13.81
C ALA A 134 -0.39 0.04 14.54
N ASN A 135 -0.34 -0.23 15.85
CA ASN A 135 0.85 0.04 16.67
C ASN A 135 1.99 -0.86 16.19
N VAL A 136 3.11 -0.25 15.82
CA VAL A 136 4.32 -0.92 15.30
C VAL A 136 5.44 -0.99 16.36
N SER A 137 5.23 -0.34 17.51
CA SER A 137 6.21 -0.23 18.58
C SER A 137 6.28 -1.45 19.51
N ALA A 138 5.16 -2.11 19.83
CA ALA A 138 5.15 -3.12 20.90
C ALA A 138 5.87 -4.43 20.52
N ILE A 139 6.02 -4.73 19.23
CA ILE A 139 6.78 -5.89 18.74
C ILE A 139 8.29 -5.68 18.88
N MET A 140 8.76 -4.43 18.95
CA MET A 140 10.19 -4.11 19.09
C MET A 140 10.72 -4.40 20.50
N ASP A 141 9.84 -4.41 21.51
CA ASP A 141 10.20 -4.72 22.90
C ASP A 141 10.38 -6.24 23.12
N HIS A 142 9.77 -7.07 22.28
CA HIS A 142 9.98 -8.52 22.27
C HIS A 142 11.20 -8.84 21.39
N ARG A 143 12.39 -8.86 22.00
CA ARG A 143 13.59 -9.38 21.32
C ARG A 143 13.34 -10.83 20.90
N ILE A 144 13.48 -11.11 19.61
CA ILE A 144 13.65 -12.49 19.14
C ILE A 144 14.96 -13.02 19.78
N PRO A 145 15.04 -14.30 20.21
CA PRO A 145 16.20 -14.84 20.90
C PRO A 145 17.56 -14.70 20.17
N ASP A 146 17.55 -14.36 18.88
CA ASP A 146 18.74 -14.07 18.05
C ASP A 146 19.21 -12.60 18.11
N GLY A 147 18.50 -11.73 18.85
CA GLY A 147 18.84 -10.32 19.01
C GLY A 147 18.48 -9.43 17.82
N THR A 148 17.87 -9.96 16.75
CA THR A 148 17.51 -9.15 15.58
C THR A 148 16.24 -8.33 15.81
N GLN A 149 16.35 -7.00 15.66
CA GLN A 149 15.19 -6.11 15.55
C GLN A 149 14.66 -6.17 14.11
N ARG A 150 13.97 -7.26 13.74
CA ARG A 150 13.55 -7.54 12.35
C ARG A 150 12.87 -6.38 11.62
N ASN A 151 12.12 -5.54 12.32
CA ASN A 151 11.45 -4.39 11.70
C ASN A 151 12.41 -3.24 11.32
N MET A 152 13.53 -3.04 12.02
CA MET A 152 14.51 -1.99 11.65
C MET A 152 15.19 -2.29 10.32
N ALA A 153 15.43 -3.57 10.05
CA ALA A 153 15.99 -4.04 8.78
C ALA A 153 14.97 -4.01 7.64
N GLY A 154 13.72 -3.59 7.90
CA GLY A 154 12.68 -3.50 6.88
C GLY A 154 12.74 -2.22 6.04
N PHE A 155 13.60 -1.27 6.38
CA PHE A 155 13.73 0.01 5.69
C PHE A 155 15.08 0.10 5.00
N HIS A 156 15.07 0.53 3.73
CA HIS A 156 16.28 0.74 2.94
C HIS A 156 16.14 2.01 2.12
N LEU A 157 17.12 2.90 2.18
CA LEU A 157 17.14 4.15 1.43
C LEU A 157 18.18 4.09 0.33
N PHE A 158 17.83 4.56 -0.86
CA PHE A 158 18.72 4.59 -2.02
C PHE A 158 18.77 6.00 -2.61
N ASP A 159 19.91 6.37 -3.18
CA ASP A 159 20.03 7.52 -4.07
C ASP A 159 19.55 7.19 -5.50
N GLU A 160 19.55 8.21 -6.37
CA GLU A 160 19.19 8.10 -7.79
C GLU A 160 20.03 7.05 -8.56
N GLY A 161 21.27 6.80 -8.13
CA GLY A 161 22.17 5.80 -8.69
C GLY A 161 21.97 4.39 -8.12
N MET A 162 20.89 4.16 -7.35
CA MET A 162 20.60 2.91 -6.66
C MET A 162 21.66 2.51 -5.63
N LYS A 163 22.47 3.45 -5.16
CA LYS A 163 23.40 3.23 -4.05
C LYS A 163 22.66 3.36 -2.73
N GLU A 164 22.78 2.35 -1.89
CA GLU A 164 22.16 2.35 -0.56
C GLU A 164 22.83 3.40 0.34
N LEU A 165 22.00 4.21 1.00
CA LEU A 165 22.38 5.24 1.94
C LEU A 165 22.13 4.76 3.37
N PRO A 166 23.06 5.03 4.31
CA PRO A 166 22.86 4.65 5.70
C PRO A 166 21.72 5.46 6.34
N ILE A 167 20.84 4.77 7.06
CA ILE A 167 19.70 5.36 7.76
C ILE A 167 19.64 4.92 9.22
N ASP A 168 19.04 5.77 10.04
CA ASP A 168 18.54 5.43 11.37
C ASP A 168 17.02 5.29 11.31
N VAL A 169 16.51 4.16 11.80
CA VAL A 169 15.08 3.90 11.93
C VAL A 169 14.71 4.06 13.39
N ILE A 170 14.02 5.15 13.71
CA ILE A 170 13.65 5.49 15.08
C ILE A 170 12.16 5.17 15.25
N PRO A 171 11.79 4.18 16.09
CA PRO A 171 10.39 3.95 16.43
C PRO A 171 9.84 5.14 17.24
N GLY A 172 8.59 5.52 17.00
CA GLY A 172 7.91 6.65 17.67
C GLY A 172 7.62 6.43 19.18
N ASN A 173 8.16 5.37 19.77
CA ASN A 173 8.07 5.05 21.20
C ASN A 173 9.06 5.85 22.06
N LYS A 174 10.00 6.62 21.49
CA LYS A 174 10.64 7.73 22.22
C LYS A 174 9.60 8.80 22.54
N ARG A 175 9.44 9.15 23.81
CA ARG A 175 8.51 10.19 24.26
C ARG A 175 8.90 11.54 23.63
N MET A 176 8.15 12.01 22.64
CA MET A 176 8.12 13.42 22.22
C MET A 176 6.96 14.08 22.98
N LEU A 177 7.24 15.10 23.81
CA LEU A 177 6.21 15.86 24.55
C LEU A 177 5.19 15.00 25.35
N GLY A 178 5.61 13.89 25.94
CA GLY A 178 4.79 13.12 26.90
C GLY A 178 3.69 12.22 26.31
N ARG A 179 3.60 12.05 24.98
CA ARG A 179 2.70 11.05 24.35
C ARG A 179 3.51 10.03 23.51
N LYS A 180 3.08 8.76 23.52
CA LYS A 180 3.70 7.68 22.73
C LYS A 180 3.22 7.76 21.27
N ALA A 181 4.12 7.89 20.30
CA ALA A 181 3.78 7.76 18.88
C ALA A 181 3.83 6.27 18.48
N GLU A 182 2.84 5.53 18.97
CA GLU A 182 2.74 4.06 18.88
C GLU A 182 2.75 3.49 17.45
N ARG A 183 2.30 4.27 16.46
CA ARG A 183 2.03 3.82 15.08
C ARG A 183 3.07 4.32 14.07
N THR A 184 4.13 4.97 14.51
CA THR A 184 5.01 5.76 13.64
C THR A 184 6.45 5.25 13.66
N PHE A 185 7.09 5.23 12.49
CA PHE A 185 8.53 5.16 12.35
C PHE A 185 9.06 6.48 11.79
N VAL A 186 10.18 6.95 12.31
CA VAL A 186 10.95 8.05 11.75
C VAL A 186 12.19 7.46 11.09
N VAL A 187 12.36 7.69 9.79
CA VAL A 187 13.55 7.30 9.04
C VAL A 187 14.41 8.54 8.84
N ARG A 188 15.62 8.51 9.40
CA ARG A 188 16.59 9.61 9.34
C ARG A 188 17.82 9.19 8.55
N PRO A 189 18.12 9.79 7.39
CA PRO A 189 19.37 9.57 6.70
C PRO A 189 20.56 10.01 7.55
N ARG A 190 21.62 9.19 7.63
CA ARG A 190 22.87 9.57 8.34
C ARG A 190 23.74 10.53 7.52
N THR A 191 23.44 10.67 6.23
CA THR A 191 24.11 11.57 5.30
C THR A 191 23.15 12.65 4.86
N ARG A 192 23.65 13.89 4.71
CA ARG A 192 22.87 14.99 4.16
C ARG A 192 22.40 14.62 2.74
N LEU A 193 21.10 14.76 2.51
CA LEU A 193 20.51 14.64 1.18
C LEU A 193 20.74 15.93 0.41
N ASN A 194 21.04 15.79 -0.88
CA ASN A 194 21.27 16.92 -1.78
C ASN A 194 19.93 17.40 -2.33
N ASP A 195 19.80 18.72 -2.41
CA ASP A 195 18.64 19.34 -2.98
C ASP A 195 18.52 19.05 -4.49
N GLY A 196 17.30 18.99 -5.00
CA GLY A 196 16.98 18.69 -6.40
C GLY A 196 17.26 17.24 -6.83
N ARG A 197 17.69 16.35 -5.92
CA ARG A 197 17.87 14.92 -6.22
C ARG A 197 16.70 14.07 -5.78
N ALA A 198 16.48 12.98 -6.51
CA ALA A 198 15.51 11.96 -6.16
C ALA A 198 16.15 10.86 -5.29
N TYR A 199 15.35 10.35 -4.37
CA TYR A 199 15.68 9.30 -3.42
C TYR A 199 14.56 8.27 -3.37
N LYS A 200 14.90 7.04 -2.98
CA LYS A 200 13.97 5.92 -2.92
C LYS A 200 14.04 5.23 -1.57
N LEU A 201 12.94 5.28 -0.81
CA LEU A 201 12.77 4.54 0.44
C LEU A 201 11.94 3.28 0.17
N ASN A 202 12.53 2.10 0.43
CA ASN A 202 11.86 0.82 0.38
C ASN A 202 11.44 0.38 1.79
N ILE A 203 10.20 -0.09 1.91
CA ILE A 203 9.62 -0.65 3.13
C ILE A 203 9.21 -2.10 2.82
N SER A 204 9.81 -3.04 3.53
CA SER A 204 9.59 -4.47 3.34
C SER A 204 8.21 -4.91 3.81
N ARG A 205 7.56 -5.79 3.04
CA ARG A 205 6.31 -6.46 3.41
C ARG A 205 6.41 -7.27 4.70
N LEU A 206 7.64 -7.62 5.09
CA LEU A 206 7.94 -8.40 6.29
C LEU A 206 7.88 -7.56 7.57
N LEU A 207 7.63 -6.25 7.47
CA LEU A 207 7.39 -5.39 8.62
C LEU A 207 6.15 -5.86 9.37
N GLN A 208 6.31 -6.09 10.68
CA GLN A 208 5.30 -6.66 11.56
C GLN A 208 4.78 -5.60 12.55
N ALA A 209 3.47 -5.47 12.68
CA ALA A 209 2.80 -4.65 13.69
C ALA A 209 2.04 -5.51 14.70
N ASN A 210 1.54 -4.90 15.77
CA ASN A 210 0.73 -5.54 16.80
C ASN A 210 -0.36 -6.46 16.21
N ASN A 211 -0.65 -7.53 16.94
CA ASN A 211 -1.54 -8.60 16.51
C ASN A 211 -1.07 -9.29 15.21
N TYR A 212 0.26 -9.38 15.02
CA TYR A 212 0.89 -10.06 13.89
C TYR A 212 0.39 -9.57 12.52
N LYS A 213 0.09 -8.27 12.40
CA LYS A 213 -0.31 -7.66 11.12
C LYS A 213 0.91 -7.37 10.27
N TYR A 214 0.83 -7.67 8.97
CA TYR A 214 1.87 -7.39 7.98
C TYR A 214 1.36 -6.49 6.87
N LEU A 215 2.28 -5.79 6.22
CA LEU A 215 2.00 -5.15 4.94
C LEU A 215 1.69 -6.26 3.91
N LYS A 216 0.70 -6.03 3.04
CA LYS A 216 0.38 -6.98 1.96
C LYS A 216 1.53 -7.17 0.97
N GLU A 217 2.29 -6.11 0.72
CA GLU A 217 3.36 -6.05 -0.26
C GLU A 217 4.42 -5.02 0.14
N ASN A 218 5.55 -5.01 -0.59
CA ASN A 218 6.60 -4.03 -0.38
C ASN A 218 6.10 -2.66 -0.81
N HIS A 219 6.48 -1.62 -0.08
CA HIS A 219 6.18 -0.26 -0.48
C HIS A 219 7.47 0.45 -0.88
N THR A 220 7.41 1.23 -1.95
CA THR A 220 8.45 2.12 -2.43
C THR A 220 7.92 3.53 -2.37
N ILE A 221 8.67 4.43 -1.73
CA ILE A 221 8.38 5.86 -1.70
C ILE A 221 9.53 6.55 -2.41
N MET A 222 9.24 7.19 -3.54
CA MET A 222 10.19 8.01 -4.27
C MET A 222 9.95 9.47 -3.89
N PHE A 223 10.99 10.20 -3.52
CA PHE A 223 10.87 11.54 -2.96
C PHE A 223 12.10 12.39 -3.29
N SER A 224 11.95 13.70 -3.30
CA SER A 224 13.05 14.66 -3.20
C SER A 224 13.09 15.20 -1.77
N THR A 225 14.07 16.05 -1.44
CA THR A 225 14.05 16.75 -0.16
C THR A 225 12.81 17.62 0.03
N HIS A 226 12.05 17.96 -1.00
CA HIS A 226 10.92 18.88 -0.89
C HIS A 226 9.55 18.20 -1.04
N GLU A 227 9.48 17.08 -1.74
CA GLU A 227 8.19 16.46 -2.09
C GLU A 227 8.27 14.94 -2.23
N ILE A 228 7.12 14.28 -2.08
CA ILE A 228 6.97 12.88 -2.46
C ILE A 228 6.62 12.83 -3.96
N ILE A 229 7.49 12.19 -4.73
CA ILE A 229 7.37 12.08 -6.19
C ILE A 229 6.41 10.95 -6.57
N ASP A 230 6.58 9.77 -5.96
CA ASP A 230 5.75 8.58 -6.25
C ASP A 230 5.65 7.63 -5.06
N ILE A 231 4.58 6.83 -5.02
CA ILE A 231 4.40 5.72 -4.08
C ILE A 231 3.92 4.49 -4.83
N THR A 232 4.66 3.38 -4.70
CA THR A 232 4.29 2.08 -5.24
C THR A 232 4.12 1.05 -4.10
N PRO A 233 3.01 0.31 -4.00
CA PRO A 233 1.80 0.45 -4.81
C PRO A 233 1.10 1.80 -4.58
N PHE A 234 0.44 2.30 -5.62
CA PHE A 234 -0.28 3.56 -5.53
C PHE A 234 -1.36 3.50 -4.44
N ASN A 235 -1.38 4.50 -3.56
CA ASN A 235 -2.37 4.60 -2.51
C ASN A 235 -2.90 6.04 -2.37
N LYS A 236 -4.12 6.26 -2.88
CA LYS A 236 -4.79 7.56 -2.86
C LYS A 236 -4.91 8.18 -1.45
N LYS A 237 -5.00 7.39 -0.38
CA LYS A 237 -5.13 7.88 1.01
C LYS A 237 -3.82 8.42 1.59
N LEU A 238 -2.67 7.93 1.11
CA LEU A 238 -1.35 8.42 1.50
C LEU A 238 -0.99 9.74 0.85
N CYS A 239 -1.78 10.14 -0.15
CA CYS A 239 -1.57 11.33 -0.93
C CYS A 239 -2.13 12.60 -0.27
N GLY A 240 -2.02 12.72 1.07
CA GLY A 240 -2.45 13.90 1.83
C GLY A 240 -1.58 15.14 1.55
N ASP A 241 -1.37 16.00 2.55
CA ASP A 241 -0.73 17.33 2.49
C ASP A 241 0.65 17.43 1.79
N TYR A 242 1.28 16.30 1.42
CA TYR A 242 2.59 16.22 0.76
C TYR A 242 2.53 15.64 -0.67
N LEU A 243 1.32 15.50 -1.24
CA LEU A 243 1.03 14.82 -2.51
C LEU A 243 -0.17 15.45 -3.25
N SER A 244 -0.43 16.74 -3.04
CA SER A 244 -1.42 17.50 -3.81
C SER A 244 -0.81 17.98 -5.13
N PHE A 245 -1.46 17.67 -6.25
CA PHE A 245 -1.24 18.41 -7.49
C PHE A 245 -2.09 19.68 -7.42
N ALA A 246 -1.42 20.83 -7.39
CA ALA A 246 -2.05 22.14 -7.22
C ALA A 246 -1.37 23.17 -8.14
N LEU A 247 -2.10 24.26 -8.39
CA LEU A 247 -1.52 25.47 -8.95
C LEU A 247 -0.82 26.22 -7.81
N ASP A 248 0.51 26.29 -7.84
CA ASP A 248 1.33 26.94 -6.81
C ASP A 248 1.35 28.45 -7.00
N SER A 249 1.54 28.90 -8.23
CA SER A 249 1.57 30.32 -8.55
C SER A 249 1.18 30.61 -9.99
N SER A 250 0.74 31.83 -10.23
CA SER A 250 0.45 32.39 -11.54
C SER A 250 0.94 33.84 -11.58
N ASN A 251 1.38 34.33 -12.74
CA ASN A 251 1.73 35.75 -12.91
C ASN A 251 0.52 36.68 -12.96
N ILE A 252 -0.69 36.11 -12.99
CA ILE A 252 -1.96 36.79 -12.82
C ILE A 252 -2.78 36.13 -11.70
N ALA A 253 -3.45 36.93 -10.89
CA ALA A 253 -4.33 36.48 -9.82
C ALA A 253 -5.81 36.75 -10.15
N PRO A 254 -6.74 36.00 -9.53
CA PRO A 254 -8.16 36.28 -9.66
C PRO A 254 -8.51 37.70 -9.21
N GLY A 255 -9.13 38.48 -10.08
CA GLY A 255 -9.50 39.87 -9.85
C GLY A 255 -8.47 40.88 -10.31
N ASP A 256 -7.35 40.47 -10.89
CA ASP A 256 -6.35 41.42 -11.41
C ASP A 256 -6.93 42.32 -12.50
N GLU A 257 -6.53 43.58 -12.46
CA GLU A 257 -6.94 44.62 -13.40
C GLU A 257 -5.72 45.20 -14.13
N ASN A 258 -5.97 45.84 -15.27
CA ASN A 258 -4.95 46.49 -16.09
C ASN A 258 -3.88 45.53 -16.66
N ILE A 259 -4.22 44.26 -16.89
CA ILE A 259 -3.32 43.28 -17.52
C ILE A 259 -3.00 43.70 -18.97
N PRO A 260 -1.73 43.67 -19.41
CA PRO A 260 -1.39 43.97 -20.80
C PRO A 260 -2.08 43.03 -21.80
N VAL A 261 -2.51 43.59 -22.94
CA VAL A 261 -3.23 42.83 -23.98
C VAL A 261 -2.36 41.79 -24.71
N ASN A 262 -1.04 41.94 -24.66
CA ASN A 262 -0.06 41.05 -25.29
C ASN A 262 0.85 40.46 -24.20
N MET A 263 0.28 39.66 -23.32
CA MET A 263 1.01 39.03 -22.21
C MET A 263 0.80 37.52 -22.24
N ASP A 264 1.88 36.80 -21.97
CA ASP A 264 1.85 35.37 -21.68
C ASP A 264 1.39 35.15 -20.24
N ILE A 265 0.49 34.20 -20.05
CA ILE A 265 0.06 33.77 -18.72
C ILE A 265 0.93 32.60 -18.30
N LYS A 266 1.74 32.79 -17.26
CA LYS A 266 2.64 31.78 -16.73
C LYS A 266 2.02 31.14 -15.50
N LEU A 267 1.87 29.82 -15.56
CA LEU A 267 1.35 28.98 -14.48
C LEU A 267 2.46 28.07 -13.97
N THR A 268 2.57 27.93 -12.65
CA THR A 268 3.52 27.03 -12.00
C THR A 268 2.77 26.11 -11.05
N PHE A 269 3.03 24.81 -11.16
CA PHE A 269 2.33 23.77 -10.42
C PHE A 269 3.25 23.12 -9.38
N SER A 270 2.64 22.50 -8.37
CA SER A 270 3.37 21.80 -7.31
C SER A 270 4.21 20.63 -7.82
N ASN A 271 3.83 20.03 -8.95
CA ASN A 271 4.44 18.82 -9.49
C ASN A 271 4.74 18.94 -10.99
N ASN A 272 5.55 18.02 -11.50
CA ASN A 272 5.90 17.94 -12.92
C ASN A 272 4.63 17.70 -13.76
N VAL A 273 4.43 18.47 -14.82
CA VAL A 273 3.25 18.42 -15.72
C VAL A 273 3.61 18.06 -17.16
N ILE A 274 4.86 17.66 -17.42
CA ILE A 274 5.43 17.55 -18.79
C ILE A 274 6.06 16.16 -19.03
N THR A 275 5.69 15.12 -18.28
CA THR A 275 6.20 13.76 -18.60
C THR A 275 5.64 13.26 -19.94
N ASP A 276 6.36 12.34 -20.60
CA ASP A 276 5.93 11.73 -21.87
C ASP A 276 4.50 11.16 -21.81
N THR A 277 4.09 10.72 -20.63
CA THR A 277 2.78 10.10 -20.39
C THR A 277 1.62 11.07 -20.22
N VAL A 278 1.87 12.32 -19.83
CA VAL A 278 0.80 13.28 -19.46
C VAL A 278 0.78 14.53 -20.32
N ARG A 279 1.90 14.87 -20.98
CA ARG A 279 2.07 16.13 -21.72
C ARG A 279 0.97 16.35 -22.76
N ASP A 280 0.74 15.38 -23.64
CA ASP A 280 -0.24 15.51 -24.73
C ASP A 280 -1.68 15.70 -24.22
N HIS A 281 -2.02 15.03 -23.12
CA HIS A 281 -3.30 15.19 -22.43
C HIS A 281 -3.41 16.59 -21.78
N ASN A 282 -2.36 17.03 -21.09
CA ASN A 282 -2.34 18.30 -20.39
C ASN A 282 -2.47 19.51 -21.33
N MET A 283 -1.96 19.42 -22.56
CA MET A 283 -2.11 20.47 -23.57
C MET A 283 -3.57 20.80 -23.90
N GLN A 284 -4.50 19.89 -23.59
CA GLN A 284 -5.94 20.06 -23.85
C GLN A 284 -6.72 20.56 -22.62
N CYS A 285 -6.04 20.78 -21.48
CA CYS A 285 -6.69 21.09 -20.20
C CYS A 285 -6.90 22.59 -19.94
N PHE A 286 -6.80 23.45 -20.95
CA PHE A 286 -6.86 24.90 -20.78
C PHE A 286 -7.84 25.54 -21.76
N SER A 287 -8.60 26.52 -21.28
CA SER A 287 -9.46 27.36 -22.13
C SER A 287 -9.47 28.80 -21.64
N LEU A 288 -9.61 29.73 -22.58
CA LEU A 288 -9.71 31.16 -22.30
C LEU A 288 -10.95 31.72 -22.98
N GLU A 289 -11.80 32.40 -22.24
CA GLU A 289 -13.03 33.01 -22.74
C GLU A 289 -13.14 34.47 -22.30
N ASN A 290 -13.79 35.31 -23.10
CA ASN A 290 -14.13 36.67 -22.66
C ASN A 290 -15.43 36.69 -21.83
N SER A 291 -15.78 37.85 -21.28
CA SER A 291 -17.03 38.06 -20.51
C SER A 291 -18.32 37.71 -21.25
N LYS A 292 -18.27 37.60 -22.59
CA LYS A 292 -19.40 37.19 -23.44
C LYS A 292 -19.40 35.68 -23.75
N LYS A 293 -18.54 34.89 -23.08
CA LYS A 293 -18.32 33.46 -23.33
C LYS A 293 -17.86 33.15 -24.76
N GLN A 294 -17.18 34.11 -25.40
CA GLN A 294 -16.55 33.85 -26.70
C GLN A 294 -15.16 33.26 -26.44
N PRO A 295 -14.82 32.12 -27.05
CA PRO A 295 -13.53 31.49 -26.88
C PRO A 295 -12.43 32.34 -27.51
N VAL A 296 -11.28 32.38 -26.84
CA VAL A 296 -10.03 32.97 -27.32
C VAL A 296 -9.12 31.82 -27.71
N GLU A 297 -8.56 31.89 -28.92
CA GLU A 297 -7.56 30.89 -29.33
C GLU A 297 -6.26 31.07 -28.54
N ILE A 298 -5.78 29.98 -27.96
CA ILE A 298 -4.57 29.94 -27.15
C ILE A 298 -3.62 28.87 -27.68
N ASP A 299 -2.33 29.12 -27.57
CA ASP A 299 -1.27 28.14 -27.64
C ASP A 299 -0.84 27.80 -26.21
N VAL A 300 -0.82 26.51 -25.90
CA VAL A 300 -0.27 26.00 -24.63
C VAL A 300 1.18 25.63 -24.88
N ILE A 301 2.09 26.26 -24.16
CA ILE A 301 3.53 26.08 -24.34
C ILE A 301 4.06 25.36 -23.10
N MET A 302 4.67 24.20 -23.35
CA MET A 302 5.32 23.34 -22.36
C MET A 302 6.73 23.04 -22.82
N ALA A 303 7.66 22.83 -21.89
CA ALA A 303 8.98 22.30 -22.19
C ALA A 303 8.91 20.89 -22.83
N GLU A 304 10.07 20.36 -23.19
CA GLU A 304 10.19 18.97 -23.63
C GLU A 304 10.33 18.03 -22.42
N PRO A 305 9.77 16.80 -22.44
CA PRO A 305 9.82 15.86 -21.32
C PRO A 305 11.23 15.56 -20.79
N GLY A 306 12.26 15.69 -21.64
CA GLY A 306 13.67 15.53 -21.30
C GLY A 306 14.32 16.71 -20.57
N ASP A 307 13.65 17.85 -20.43
CA ASP A 307 14.22 19.07 -19.81
C ASP A 307 14.43 18.86 -18.30
N SER A 308 15.66 18.96 -17.77
CA SER A 308 15.94 18.76 -16.34
C SER A 308 15.74 20.01 -15.47
N SER A 309 15.26 21.12 -16.05
CA SER A 309 15.01 22.38 -15.34
C SER A 309 13.65 22.41 -14.63
N GLU A 310 13.48 23.42 -13.77
CA GLU A 310 12.20 23.74 -13.08
C GLU A 310 11.04 24.00 -14.04
N LYS A 311 11.31 24.20 -15.34
CA LYS A 311 10.29 24.36 -16.38
C LYS A 311 9.35 23.17 -16.50
N LYS A 312 9.73 21.99 -15.99
CA LYS A 312 8.87 20.80 -15.86
C LYS A 312 7.58 21.06 -15.08
N LYS A 313 7.54 22.09 -14.24
CA LYS A 313 6.38 22.49 -13.45
C LYS A 313 5.65 23.69 -14.04
N GLU A 314 6.09 24.21 -15.19
CA GLU A 314 5.61 25.45 -15.77
C GLU A 314 4.80 25.20 -17.05
N ILE A 315 3.66 25.87 -17.16
CA ILE A 315 2.85 25.92 -18.39
C ILE A 315 2.63 27.38 -18.73
N ILE A 316 2.88 27.74 -19.99
CA ILE A 316 2.67 29.09 -20.50
C ILE A 316 1.47 29.06 -21.43
N ILE A 317 0.50 29.94 -21.19
CA ILE A 317 -0.66 30.14 -22.06
C ILE A 317 -0.41 31.41 -22.87
N HIS A 318 -0.32 31.27 -24.19
CA HIS A 318 -0.11 32.34 -25.13
C HIS A 318 -1.38 32.58 -25.97
N PRO A 319 -2.09 33.71 -25.80
CA PRO A 319 -3.18 34.06 -26.71
C PRO A 319 -2.64 34.27 -28.14
N LYS A 320 -3.18 33.54 -29.13
CA LYS A 320 -2.72 33.64 -30.53
C LYS A 320 -2.87 35.03 -31.14
N HIS A 321 -3.85 35.78 -30.61
CA HIS A 321 -4.12 37.15 -30.99
C HIS A 321 -4.15 38.00 -29.72
N GLY A 322 -3.68 39.25 -29.84
CA GLY A 322 -3.73 40.21 -28.75
C GLY A 322 -5.14 40.34 -28.19
N LEU A 323 -5.24 40.37 -26.87
CA LEU A 323 -6.51 40.50 -26.17
C LEU A 323 -7.13 41.88 -26.42
N GLN A 324 -8.44 41.99 -26.25
CA GLN A 324 -9.13 43.26 -26.36
C GLN A 324 -8.88 44.07 -25.09
N SER A 325 -8.63 45.38 -25.21
CA SER A 325 -8.49 46.28 -24.07
C SER A 325 -9.79 46.39 -23.26
N ASN A 326 -9.67 46.68 -21.97
CA ASN A 326 -10.79 46.88 -21.05
C ASN A 326 -11.81 45.72 -21.09
N THR A 327 -11.33 44.50 -21.26
CA THR A 327 -12.17 43.30 -21.41
C THR A 327 -11.83 42.32 -20.31
N VAL A 328 -12.87 41.74 -19.71
CA VAL A 328 -12.73 40.70 -18.69
C VAL A 328 -12.57 39.35 -19.38
N TYR A 329 -11.61 38.57 -18.92
CA TYR A 329 -11.30 37.23 -19.39
C TYR A 329 -11.36 36.23 -18.25
N VAL A 330 -11.69 34.99 -18.60
CA VAL A 330 -11.78 33.85 -17.70
C VAL A 330 -10.90 32.75 -18.25
N LEU A 331 -9.76 32.50 -17.60
CA LEU A 331 -8.92 31.34 -17.83
C LEU A 331 -9.44 30.19 -16.98
N THR A 332 -9.73 29.06 -17.61
CA THR A 332 -10.11 27.82 -16.94
C THR A 332 -9.00 26.79 -17.13
N ILE A 333 -8.55 26.22 -16.01
CA ILE A 333 -7.64 25.08 -15.94
C ILE A 333 -8.47 23.87 -15.51
N SER A 334 -8.54 22.85 -16.36
CA SER A 334 -9.41 21.70 -16.13
C SER A 334 -8.99 20.90 -14.90
N GLU A 335 -9.96 20.40 -14.15
CA GLU A 335 -9.79 19.40 -13.10
C GLU A 335 -9.06 18.14 -13.58
N ASN A 336 -9.11 17.86 -14.89
CA ASN A 336 -8.47 16.71 -15.51
C ASN A 336 -6.98 16.91 -15.79
N LEU A 337 -6.42 18.10 -15.55
CA LEU A 337 -4.98 18.32 -15.68
C LEU A 337 -4.23 17.32 -14.79
N GLN A 338 -3.20 16.67 -15.33
CA GLN A 338 -2.55 15.53 -14.70
C GLN A 338 -1.06 15.77 -14.43
N ALA A 339 -0.60 15.58 -13.20
CA ALA A 339 0.82 15.56 -12.89
C ALA A 339 1.49 14.26 -13.39
N GLY A 340 2.82 14.26 -13.52
CA GLY A 340 3.62 13.11 -13.96
C GLY A 340 3.47 11.87 -13.06
N ASN A 341 3.06 12.06 -11.80
CA ASN A 341 2.66 11.00 -10.87
C ASN A 341 1.19 10.54 -11.04
N GLN A 342 0.57 10.87 -12.17
CA GLN A 342 -0.80 10.54 -12.59
C GLN A 342 -1.93 11.18 -11.76
N LYS A 343 -1.64 12.16 -10.90
CA LYS A 343 -2.66 12.88 -10.11
C LYS A 343 -3.38 13.94 -10.92
N LEU A 344 -4.69 14.00 -10.76
CA LEU A 344 -5.54 15.05 -11.34
C LEU A 344 -5.57 16.29 -10.44
N LEU A 345 -5.78 17.47 -11.04
CA LEU A 345 -5.98 18.73 -10.33
C LEU A 345 -7.24 18.68 -9.47
N GLY A 346 -8.23 17.89 -9.90
CA GLY A 346 -9.36 17.43 -9.08
C GLY A 346 -10.48 18.44 -8.90
N THR A 347 -10.26 19.70 -9.28
CA THR A 347 -11.27 20.76 -9.42
C THR A 347 -10.80 21.75 -10.47
N ASP A 348 -11.73 22.31 -11.25
CA ASP A 348 -11.40 23.39 -12.16
C ASP A 348 -10.82 24.58 -11.40
N LYS A 349 -9.72 25.15 -11.90
CA LYS A 349 -9.18 26.41 -11.41
C LYS A 349 -9.55 27.52 -12.37
N ILE A 350 -10.16 28.57 -11.82
CA ILE A 350 -10.68 29.70 -12.58
C ILE A 350 -9.89 30.93 -12.18
N ILE A 351 -9.27 31.58 -13.15
CA ILE A 351 -8.61 32.87 -12.99
C ILE A 351 -9.36 33.88 -13.85
N THR A 352 -10.06 34.81 -13.20
CA THR A 352 -10.73 35.92 -13.86
C THR A 352 -9.85 37.16 -13.77
N PHE A 353 -9.62 37.86 -14.87
CA PHE A 353 -8.77 39.06 -14.91
C PHE A 353 -9.28 40.06 -15.96
N THR A 354 -8.85 41.32 -15.86
CA THR A 354 -9.27 42.41 -16.76
C THR A 354 -8.07 43.05 -17.43
N THR A 355 -8.13 43.17 -18.76
CA THR A 355 -7.08 43.84 -19.54
C THR A 355 -7.15 45.37 -19.41
N GLY A 356 -5.99 46.02 -19.43
CA GLY A 356 -5.89 47.48 -19.39
C GLY A 356 -6.19 48.16 -20.72
N GLY A 357 -6.30 49.48 -20.68
CA GLY A 357 -6.37 50.32 -21.88
C GLY A 357 -5.11 50.15 -22.75
N ALA A 358 -5.27 50.14 -24.07
CA ALA A 358 -4.15 50.06 -25.00
C ALA A 358 -3.17 51.20 -24.74
N SER A 359 -2.01 50.88 -24.18
CA SER A 359 -0.90 51.83 -24.06
C SER A 359 -0.28 51.99 -25.45
N ILE A 360 -0.55 53.10 -26.12
CA ILE A 360 0.14 53.49 -27.36
C ILE A 360 1.57 53.88 -26.97
N ASN A 361 2.48 52.91 -26.90
CA ASN A 361 3.91 53.17 -26.84
C ASN A 361 4.57 52.56 -28.08
N GLY A 362 4.55 53.34 -29.17
CA GLY A 362 5.37 53.15 -30.35
C GLY A 362 6.07 54.47 -30.64
N THR A 363 7.28 54.62 -30.10
CA THR A 363 8.25 55.66 -30.44
C THR A 363 8.54 55.63 -31.94
N GLY A 364 8.01 56.62 -32.67
CA GLY A 364 8.51 56.99 -33.97
C GLY A 364 9.73 57.89 -33.81
N GLU A 365 10.89 57.31 -33.48
CA GLU A 365 12.17 57.91 -33.85
C GLU A 365 12.47 57.45 -35.27
N GLN A 366 12.10 58.29 -36.23
CA GLN A 366 12.56 58.18 -37.60
C GLN A 366 13.76 59.12 -37.76
N ASP A 367 14.93 58.59 -37.38
CA ASP A 367 16.21 59.10 -37.83
C ASP A 367 16.26 59.02 -39.36
N CYS A 368 16.12 60.15 -40.02
CA CYS A 368 16.50 60.35 -41.41
C CYS A 368 17.46 61.54 -41.46
N SER A 369 18.72 61.26 -41.12
CA SER A 369 19.85 62.11 -41.51
C SER A 369 20.77 61.32 -42.44
N SER A 370 21.04 61.94 -43.60
CA SER A 370 22.16 61.71 -44.53
C SER A 370 21.89 60.80 -45.73
N ILE A 371 21.62 61.41 -46.90
CA ILE A 371 22.49 61.29 -48.09
C ILE A 371 22.59 62.68 -48.75
N ALA A 372 23.82 62.97 -49.19
CA ALA A 372 24.34 64.18 -49.82
C ALA A 372 23.71 64.58 -51.16
#